data_AF-A0A7X0HSL7-F1
#
_entry.id   AF-A0A7X0HSL7-F1
#
_cell.length_a   1.000
_cell.length_b   1.000
_cell.length_c   1.000
_cell.angle_alpha   90.00
_cell.angle_beta   90.00
_cell.angle_gamma   90.00
#
_symmetry.space_group_name_H-M   'P 1'
#
loop_
_entity.id
_entity.type
_entity.pdbx_description
1 polymer ?
#
loop_
_entity_poly.entity_id
_entity_poly.type
_entity_poly.pdbx_seq_one_letter_code
_entity_poly.pdbx_strand_id
1 'polypeptide(L)'
;MNRILALIILLLPGIMAVVGFKLMKDMVFGILYKPIPFLWLQFLLGLAMFIAGIWFIAGFILHRDRKKNKVQSRFQNREPDEKNDDKKPDA
;
A
#
# COMPACT_ATOMS: atom_id res chain seq x y z
N MET A 1 13.26 16.12 8.63
CA MET A 1 13.17 16.04 7.16
C MET A 1 13.16 14.57 6.73
N ASN A 2 12.03 13.86 6.94
CA ASN A 2 11.94 12.39 6.75
C ASN A 2 11.09 12.02 5.52
N ARG A 3 10.78 13.01 4.65
CA ARG A 3 9.89 12.80 3.49
C ARG A 3 10.61 12.06 2.36
N ILE A 4 11.92 12.30 2.18
CA ILE A 4 12.76 11.67 1.15
C ILE A 4 13.00 10.19 1.48
N LEU A 5 13.28 9.85 2.74
CA LEU A 5 13.48 8.45 3.15
C LEU A 5 12.23 7.59 2.89
N ALA A 6 11.05 8.15 3.17
CA ALA A 6 9.77 7.51 2.85
C ALA A 6 9.55 7.30 1.34
N LEU A 7 10.03 8.22 0.50
CA LEU A 7 9.96 8.07 -0.96
C LEU A 7 10.93 6.99 -1.45
N ILE A 8 12.13 6.92 -0.88
CA ILE A 8 13.13 5.88 -1.20
C ILE A 8 12.61 4.49 -0.78
N ILE A 9 11.98 4.37 0.39
CA ILE A 9 11.36 3.11 0.84
C ILE A 9 10.19 2.71 -0.06
N LEU A 10 9.44 3.68 -0.61
CA LEU A 10 8.36 3.43 -1.57
C LEU A 10 8.87 3.06 -2.98
N LEU A 11 10.11 3.40 -3.30
CA LEU A 11 10.69 3.16 -4.62
C LEU A 11 10.93 1.67 -4.88
N LEU A 12 11.41 0.93 -3.89
CA LEU A 12 11.63 -0.52 -3.98
C LEU A 12 10.37 -1.32 -4.40
N PRO A 13 9.24 -1.20 -3.68
CA PRO A 13 8.00 -1.89 -4.04
C PRO A 13 7.39 -1.34 -5.33
N GLY A 14 7.63 -0.06 -5.65
CA GLY A 14 7.25 0.53 -6.94
C GLY A 14 7.97 -0.13 -8.11
N ILE A 15 9.28 -0.35 -8.02
CA ILE A 15 10.05 -1.07 -9.04
C ILE A 15 9.55 -2.51 -9.17
N MET A 16 9.27 -3.19 -8.05
CA MET A 16 8.70 -4.55 -8.08
C MET A 16 7.35 -4.59 -8.82
N ALA A 17 6.48 -3.59 -8.60
CA ALA A 17 5.21 -3.50 -9.31
C ALA A 17 5.41 -3.33 -10.82
N VAL A 18 6.33 -2.46 -11.24
CA VAL A 18 6.66 -2.26 -12.67
C VAL A 18 7.21 -3.54 -13.29
N VAL A 19 8.07 -4.28 -12.58
CA VAL A 19 8.59 -5.58 -13.05
C VAL A 19 7.47 -6.62 -13.17
N GLY A 20 6.55 -6.68 -12.19
CA GLY A 20 5.37 -7.54 -12.25
C GLY A 20 4.48 -7.22 -13.46
N PHE A 21 4.20 -5.94 -13.70
CA PHE A 21 3.45 -5.48 -14.87
C PHE A 21 4.15 -5.82 -16.19
N LYS A 22 5.48 -5.70 -16.25
CA LYS A 22 6.26 -6.09 -17.42
C LYS A 22 6.06 -7.58 -17.76
N LEU A 23 6.13 -8.45 -16.76
CA LEU A 23 5.90 -9.89 -16.92
C LEU A 23 4.49 -10.21 -17.44
N MET A 24 3.47 -9.48 -16.94
CA MET A 24 2.08 -9.60 -17.42
C MET A 24 1.95 -9.17 -18.87
N LYS A 25 2.58 -8.04 -19.25
CA LYS A 25 2.60 -7.57 -20.63
C LYS A 25 3.28 -8.59 -21.54
N ASP A 26 4.40 -9.16 -21.13
CA ASP A 26 5.15 -10.12 -21.93
C ASP A 26 4.34 -11.41 -22.19
N MET A 27 3.45 -11.81 -21.26
CA MET A 27 2.48 -12.89 -21.48
C MET A 27 1.45 -12.55 -22.56
N VAL A 28 0.92 -11.32 -22.59
CA VAL A 28 -0.04 -10.87 -23.63
C VAL A 28 0.56 -10.97 -25.04
N PHE A 29 1.87 -10.79 -25.16
CA PHE A 29 2.59 -10.91 -26.43
C PHE A 29 3.12 -12.32 -26.72
N GLY A 30 2.84 -13.33 -25.90
CA GLY A 30 3.35 -14.68 -26.14
C GLY A 30 4.83 -14.88 -25.79
N ILE A 31 5.46 -13.91 -25.12
CA ILE A 31 6.90 -13.91 -24.86
C ILE A 31 7.16 -14.67 -23.56
N LEU A 32 7.59 -15.93 -23.72
CA LEU A 32 7.96 -16.80 -22.62
C LEU A 32 9.37 -16.44 -22.11
N TYR A 33 9.47 -15.97 -20.88
CA TYR A 33 10.75 -15.74 -20.23
C TYR A 33 11.26 -17.02 -19.56
N LYS A 34 12.37 -17.58 -20.04
CA LYS A 34 13.10 -18.62 -19.27
C LYS A 34 13.55 -17.99 -17.95
N PRO A 35 13.30 -18.61 -16.78
CA PRO A 35 13.05 -20.03 -16.52
C PRO A 35 11.57 -20.46 -16.38
N ILE A 36 10.59 -19.60 -16.70
CA ILE A 36 9.17 -19.90 -16.48
C ILE A 36 8.65 -20.76 -17.66
N PRO A 37 8.20 -22.02 -17.43
CA PRO A 37 7.81 -22.92 -18.50
C PRO A 37 6.41 -22.66 -19.07
N PHE A 38 5.59 -21.86 -18.37
CA PHE A 38 4.20 -21.63 -18.75
C PHE A 38 3.81 -20.14 -18.73
N LEU A 39 3.15 -19.69 -19.80
CA LEU A 39 2.65 -18.31 -19.95
C LEU A 39 1.69 -17.90 -18.81
N TRP A 40 0.74 -18.77 -18.45
CA TRP A 40 -0.23 -18.49 -17.40
C TRP A 40 0.44 -18.35 -16.02
N LEU A 41 1.50 -19.12 -15.77
CA LEU A 41 2.30 -19.02 -14.54
C LEU A 41 3.10 -17.71 -14.51
N GLN A 42 3.67 -17.28 -15.65
CA GLN A 42 4.33 -15.99 -15.80
C GLN A 42 3.37 -14.84 -15.49
N PHE A 43 2.12 -14.94 -15.97
CA PHE A 43 1.07 -13.98 -15.64
C PHE A 43 0.71 -13.99 -14.15
N LEU A 44 0.50 -15.17 -13.56
CA LEU A 44 0.14 -15.29 -12.14
C LEU A 44 1.25 -14.71 -11.22
N LEU A 45 2.50 -14.99 -11.56
CA LEU A 45 3.66 -14.48 -10.83
C LEU A 45 3.78 -12.95 -10.99
N GLY A 46 3.62 -12.44 -12.22
CA GLY A 46 3.59 -11.01 -12.49
C GLY A 46 2.45 -10.30 -11.75
N LEU A 47 1.26 -10.90 -11.73
CA LEU A 47 0.08 -10.41 -11.03
C LEU A 47 0.30 -10.38 -9.52
N ALA A 48 0.85 -11.44 -8.93
CA ALA A 48 1.18 -11.50 -7.51
C ALA A 48 2.19 -10.42 -7.13
N MET A 49 3.27 -10.24 -7.91
CA MET A 49 4.26 -9.18 -7.67
C MET A 49 3.65 -7.78 -7.82
N PHE A 50 2.77 -7.57 -8.79
CA PHE A 50 2.08 -6.30 -9.02
C PHE A 50 1.15 -5.95 -7.86
N ILE A 51 0.29 -6.89 -7.45
CA ILE A 51 -0.63 -6.72 -6.32
C ILE A 51 0.17 -6.49 -5.03
N ALA A 52 1.22 -7.27 -4.78
CA ALA A 52 2.07 -7.10 -3.61
C ALA A 52 2.74 -5.71 -3.58
N GLY A 53 3.24 -5.23 -4.72
CA GLY A 53 3.82 -3.90 -4.85
C GLY A 53 2.80 -2.79 -4.54
N ILE A 54 1.60 -2.86 -5.12
CA ILE A 54 0.52 -1.89 -4.86
C ILE A 54 0.05 -1.96 -3.40
N TRP A 55 -0.16 -3.17 -2.87
CA TRP A 55 -0.58 -3.38 -1.49
C TRP A 55 0.42 -2.73 -0.53
N PHE A 56 1.71 -2.95 -0.75
CA PHE A 56 2.76 -2.36 0.09
C PHE A 56 2.75 -0.84 0.01
N ILE A 57 2.63 -0.27 -1.19
CA ILE A 57 2.53 1.18 -1.40
C ILE A 57 1.30 1.75 -0.68
N ALA A 58 0.14 1.13 -0.85
CA ALA A 58 -1.12 1.55 -0.21
C ALA A 58 -1.05 1.46 1.33
N GLY A 59 -0.50 0.37 1.86
CA GLY A 59 -0.29 0.18 3.30
C GLY A 59 0.65 1.22 3.90
N PHE A 60 1.75 1.52 3.19
CA PHE A 60 2.70 2.56 3.62
C PHE A 60 2.08 3.95 3.61
N ILE A 61 1.32 4.29 2.56
CA ILE A 61 0.61 5.57 2.45
C ILE A 61 -0.38 5.69 3.61
N LEU A 62 -1.19 4.67 3.88
CA LEU A 62 -2.18 4.68 4.97
C LEU A 62 -1.53 4.83 6.35
N HIS A 63 -0.45 4.10 6.62
CA HIS A 63 0.28 4.22 7.89
C HIS A 63 0.89 5.61 8.07
N ARG A 64 1.45 6.16 6.99
CA ARG A 64 2.06 7.50 7.00
C ARG A 64 1.01 8.60 7.18
N ASP A 65 -0.15 8.48 6.55
CA ASP A 65 -1.20 9.49 6.61
C ASP A 65 -1.92 9.50 7.97
N ARG A 66 -2.05 8.33 8.61
CA ARG A 66 -2.54 8.21 9.99
C ARG A 66 -1.69 9.00 10.98
N LYS A 67 -0.35 8.99 10.83
CA LYS A 67 0.58 9.74 11.70
C LYS A 67 0.49 11.27 11.54
N LYS A 68 -0.16 11.76 10.48
CA LYS A 68 -0.32 13.20 10.20
C LYS A 68 -1.69 13.76 10.53
N ASN A 69 -2.58 12.98 11.15
CA ASN A 69 -3.94 13.41 11.52
C ASN A 69 -4.72 14.09 10.37
N LYS A 70 -4.47 13.66 9.12
CA LYS A 70 -5.18 14.11 7.90
C LYS A 70 -6.08 13.03 7.30
N VAL A 71 -6.21 11.90 7.97
CA VAL A 71 -7.18 10.85 7.61
C VAL A 71 -8.60 11.29 7.98
N GLN A 72 -9.58 10.97 7.12
CA GLN A 72 -11.01 11.23 7.40
C GLN A 72 -11.40 10.70 8.79
N SER A 73 -12.34 11.38 9.46
CA SER A 73 -12.85 11.05 10.81
C SER A 73 -13.24 9.57 11.02
N ARG A 74 -13.50 8.81 9.94
CA ARG A 74 -13.77 7.36 10.00
C ARG A 74 -12.53 6.47 10.21
N PHE A 75 -11.33 6.98 9.98
CA PHE A 75 -10.05 6.26 10.12
C PHE A 75 -9.16 6.83 11.24
N GLN A 76 -9.62 7.88 11.93
CA GLN A 76 -9.05 8.27 13.21
C GLN A 76 -9.46 7.23 14.26
N ASN A 77 -8.51 6.73 15.04
CA ASN A 77 -8.84 5.96 16.23
C ASN A 77 -9.74 6.85 17.09
N ARG A 78 -11.02 6.48 17.21
CA ARG A 78 -11.86 7.03 18.27
C ARG A 78 -11.31 6.43 19.56
N GLU A 79 -10.44 7.16 20.25
CA GLU A 79 -10.49 7.06 21.70
C GLU A 79 -11.92 7.47 22.06
N PRO A 80 -12.68 6.63 22.78
CA PRO A 80 -13.95 7.06 23.32
C PRO A 80 -13.64 8.28 24.16
N ASP A 81 -14.04 9.44 23.65
CA ASP A 81 -14.02 10.71 24.36
C ASP A 81 -14.81 10.46 25.64
N GLU A 82 -14.07 10.30 26.74
CA GLU A 82 -14.55 10.33 28.11
C GLU A 82 -15.08 11.75 28.34
N LYS A 83 -16.22 12.05 27.73
CA LYS A 83 -17.09 13.11 28.19
C LYS A 83 -17.55 12.70 29.58
N ASN A 84 -16.76 13.16 30.55
CA ASN A 84 -17.21 13.97 31.67
C ASN A 84 -18.66 14.46 31.48
N ASP A 85 -19.61 13.56 31.68
CA ASP A 85 -20.93 13.93 32.15
C ASP A 85 -20.79 14.22 33.64
N ASP A 86 -21.21 15.42 34.01
CA ASP A 86 -21.66 15.79 35.34
C ASP A 86 -20.61 16.18 36.39
N LYS A 87 -19.69 17.09 36.03
CA LYS A 87 -19.22 18.08 37.02
C LYS A 87 -20.14 19.31 36.99
N LYS A 88 -21.18 19.22 37.82
CA LYS A 88 -21.99 20.29 38.41
C LYS A 88 -21.29 21.67 38.39
N PRO A 89 -21.96 22.73 37.92
CA PRO A 89 -21.79 24.07 38.45
C PRO A 89 -22.97 24.42 39.36
N ASP A 90 -22.63 25.14 40.42
CA ASP A 90 -23.47 25.51 41.54
C ASP A 90 -24.57 26.52 41.18
N ALA A 91 -25.77 26.30 41.73
CA ALA A 91 -26.80 27.30 41.98
C ALA A 91 -27.59 26.87 43.22
#